data_AF-A0A849S5N7-F1
#
_entry.id   AF-A0A849S5N7-F1
#
_cell.length_a   1.000
_cell.length_b   1.000
_cell.length_c   1.000
_cell.angle_alpha   90.00
_cell.angle_beta   90.00
_cell.angle_gamma   90.00
#
_symmetry.space_group_name_H-M   'P 1'
#
loop_
_entity.id
_entity.type
_entity.pdbx_description
1 polymer ?
#
loop_
_entity_poly.entity_id
_entity_poly.type
_entity_poly.pdbx_seq_one_letter_code
_entity_poly.pdbx_strand_id
1 'polypeptide(L)'
;MPLLDVSMLARLQEEFRLSMKRLLGDLCLDLEGQYAEVSKSLALPVAYFRFLGQALERDAYAHWKVVGWIEAVNDLVYFIDLLKQIQEERSPREFAAQLFAECEEKFFENSYLDDLFPRGLSQASGLERRLNELCARLAQELTQESLCLVPGLPMLWCASRKIPSWDVEIQLGHNVERAEQSGSIAIGLEGATYEAPPSVKRALKKSSGQAAMLIQPRALALKIGRTVTPLCERKGDLLEWGWMLRPPVVAAETCSVAVTVGPTLAYGKDRQPQSVVATSAHQVARIGQAWTIVKEAWPGGQEVLALLTSRIIPLKAKGVVSFSYRHRPGLSFINCFDRDNLDLVDDLIHENSHHHLNLLL
;
A
#
# COMPACT_ATOMS: atom_id res chain seq x y z
N MET A 1 7.74 32.83 -8.17
CA MET A 1 7.71 32.03 -6.93
C MET A 1 8.55 30.80 -7.18
N PRO A 2 9.57 30.48 -6.37
CA PRO A 2 10.34 29.27 -6.61
C PRO A 2 9.47 28.08 -6.19
N LEU A 3 9.05 27.27 -7.16
CA LEU A 3 8.30 26.02 -6.98
C LEU A 3 9.03 24.99 -6.09
N LEU A 4 10.27 25.28 -5.67
CA LEU A 4 11.16 24.39 -4.92
C LEU A 4 11.55 24.96 -3.53
N ASP A 5 10.80 25.94 -3.00
CA ASP A 5 11.02 26.40 -1.63
C ASP A 5 10.58 25.31 -0.63
N VAL A 6 11.55 24.74 0.07
CA VAL A 6 11.35 23.69 1.10
C VAL A 6 10.31 24.12 2.12
N SER A 7 10.28 25.40 2.51
CA SER A 7 9.32 25.90 3.49
C SER A 7 7.89 25.93 2.95
N MET A 8 7.71 26.22 1.66
CA MET A 8 6.42 26.16 0.99
C MET A 8 5.96 24.72 0.80
N LEU A 9 6.86 23.83 0.39
CA LEU A 9 6.56 22.40 0.23
C LEU A 9 6.17 21.77 1.57
N ALA A 10 6.85 22.12 2.66
CA ALA A 10 6.50 21.64 3.99
C ALA A 10 5.09 22.10 4.42
N ARG A 11 4.68 23.32 4.06
CA ARG A 11 3.31 23.81 4.29
C ARG A 11 2.29 23.08 3.43
N LEU A 12 2.59 22.85 2.16
CA LEU A 12 1.70 22.11 1.26
C LEU A 12 1.52 20.66 1.74
N GLN A 13 2.59 20.02 2.21
CA GLN A 13 2.52 18.69 2.80
C GLN A 13 1.65 18.68 4.07
N GLU A 14 1.62 19.78 4.82
CA GLU A 14 0.72 19.90 5.97
C GLU A 14 -0.75 19.99 5.56
N GLU A 15 -1.07 20.81 4.57
CA GLU A 15 -2.43 20.86 4.03
C GLU A 15 -2.85 19.51 3.46
N PHE A 16 -1.93 18.80 2.80
CA PHE A 16 -2.17 17.44 2.32
C PHE A 16 -2.49 16.47 3.45
N ARG A 17 -1.74 16.46 4.55
CA ARG A 17 -2.04 15.62 5.74
C ARG A 17 -3.45 15.90 6.28
N LEU A 18 -3.82 17.18 6.39
CA LEU A 18 -5.14 17.59 6.87
C LEU A 18 -6.24 17.14 5.91
N SER A 19 -6.00 17.26 4.60
CA SER A 19 -6.91 16.78 3.56
C SER A 19 -7.13 15.27 3.65
N MET A 20 -6.06 14.47 3.68
CA MET A 20 -6.14 13.01 3.79
C MET A 20 -6.86 12.56 5.06
N LYS A 21 -6.63 13.24 6.19
CA LYS A 21 -7.33 12.96 7.44
C LYS A 21 -8.84 13.23 7.35
N ARG A 22 -9.24 14.34 6.71
CA ARG A 22 -10.65 14.67 6.48
C ARG A 22 -11.30 13.68 5.52
N LEU A 23 -10.64 13.39 4.41
CA LEU A 23 -11.09 12.41 3.41
C LEU A 23 -11.40 11.06 4.04
N LEU A 24 -10.51 10.52 4.88
CA LEU A 24 -10.78 9.26 5.61
C LEU A 24 -12.05 9.35 6.48
N GLY A 25 -12.25 10.49 7.14
CA GLY A 25 -13.44 10.73 7.96
C GLY A 25 -14.72 10.71 7.13
N ASP A 26 -14.72 11.44 6.01
CA ASP A 26 -15.86 11.55 5.09
C ASP A 26 -16.19 10.19 4.44
N LEU A 27 -15.18 9.47 3.94
CA LEU A 27 -15.35 8.12 3.39
C LEU A 27 -15.95 7.15 4.42
N CYS A 28 -15.50 7.21 5.68
CA CYS A 28 -16.08 6.39 6.72
C CYS A 28 -17.53 6.79 7.06
N LEU A 29 -17.90 8.07 6.92
CA LEU A 29 -19.29 8.54 7.09
C LEU A 29 -20.18 8.01 5.97
N ASP A 30 -19.72 8.07 4.72
CA ASP A 30 -20.45 7.55 3.56
C ASP A 30 -20.67 6.04 3.66
N LEU A 31 -19.62 5.29 4.05
CA LEU A 31 -19.69 3.83 4.23
C LEU A 31 -20.67 3.39 5.33
N GLU A 32 -20.87 4.21 6.36
CA GLU A 32 -21.83 3.93 7.45
C GLU A 32 -23.23 4.51 7.21
N GLY A 33 -23.33 5.53 6.38
CA GLY A 33 -24.58 6.20 6.01
C GLY A 33 -25.10 5.66 4.68
N GLN A 34 -24.72 6.35 3.61
CA GLN A 34 -25.23 6.08 2.26
C GLN A 34 -24.99 4.63 1.80
N TYR A 35 -23.85 4.02 2.15
CA TYR A 35 -23.45 2.70 1.68
C TYR A 35 -23.53 1.61 2.74
N ALA A 36 -24.23 1.85 3.86
CA ALA A 36 -24.26 0.96 5.03
C ALA A 36 -24.54 -0.52 4.72
N GLU A 37 -25.51 -0.80 3.85
CA GLU A 37 -25.91 -2.18 3.53
C GLU A 37 -24.85 -2.91 2.70
N VAL A 38 -24.19 -2.20 1.76
CA VAL A 38 -23.07 -2.76 0.98
C VAL A 38 -21.84 -2.94 1.85
N SER A 39 -21.56 -1.99 2.75
CA SER A 39 -20.47 -2.12 3.72
C SER A 39 -20.63 -3.35 4.61
N LYS A 40 -21.87 -3.65 5.04
CA LYS A 40 -22.18 -4.87 5.80
C LYS A 40 -21.98 -6.14 4.96
N SER A 41 -22.42 -6.15 3.71
CA SER A 41 -22.29 -7.33 2.85
C SER A 41 -20.82 -7.65 2.51
N LEU A 42 -19.98 -6.61 2.39
CA LEU A 42 -18.53 -6.71 2.20
C LEU A 42 -17.76 -6.95 3.52
N ALA A 43 -18.46 -7.03 4.65
CA ALA A 43 -17.87 -7.19 5.99
C ALA A 43 -16.81 -6.11 6.33
N LEU A 44 -16.98 -4.88 5.81
CA LEU A 44 -16.04 -3.79 6.07
C LEU A 44 -16.07 -3.37 7.55
N PRO A 45 -14.92 -3.36 8.24
CA PRO A 45 -14.85 -2.97 9.63
C PRO A 45 -14.72 -1.44 9.76
N VAL A 46 -15.70 -0.68 9.25
CA VAL A 46 -15.62 0.80 9.16
C VAL A 46 -15.38 1.45 10.53
N ALA A 47 -15.98 0.91 11.59
CA ALA A 47 -15.75 1.36 12.95
C ALA A 47 -14.29 1.17 13.42
N TYR A 48 -13.61 0.11 12.93
CA TYR A 48 -12.17 -0.08 13.14
C TYR A 48 -11.34 0.90 12.29
N PHE A 49 -11.73 1.19 11.04
CA PHE A 49 -11.03 2.18 10.21
C PHE A 49 -11.01 3.57 10.86
N ARG A 50 -12.12 3.99 11.48
CA ARG A 50 -12.15 5.23 12.28
C ARG A 50 -11.28 5.14 13.53
N PHE A 51 -11.30 4.01 14.23
CA PHE A 51 -10.43 3.78 15.39
C PHE A 51 -8.95 3.86 15.01
N LEU A 52 -8.59 3.29 13.87
CA LEU A 52 -7.25 3.42 13.28
C LEU A 52 -6.92 4.87 12.91
N GLY A 53 -7.82 5.59 12.26
CA GLY A 53 -7.63 7.02 11.95
C GLY A 53 -7.39 7.89 13.19
N GLN A 54 -7.97 7.53 14.34
CA GLN A 54 -7.72 8.23 15.61
C GLN A 54 -6.36 7.88 16.23
N ALA A 55 -5.86 6.67 15.98
CA ALA A 55 -4.59 6.19 16.51
C ALA A 55 -3.38 6.59 15.66
N LEU A 56 -3.57 6.93 14.39
CA LEU A 56 -2.51 7.36 13.49
C LEU A 56 -1.96 8.73 13.92
N GLU A 57 -0.63 8.81 13.95
CA GLU A 57 0.07 10.06 14.16
C GLU A 57 -0.12 11.02 12.98
N ARG A 58 0.09 12.31 13.21
CA ARG A 58 -0.12 13.35 12.19
C ARG A 58 0.70 13.10 10.92
N ASP A 59 1.98 12.74 11.08
CA ASP A 59 2.88 12.56 9.94
C ASP A 59 2.55 11.32 9.10
N ALA A 60 1.81 10.37 9.66
CA ALA A 60 1.35 9.18 8.96
C ALA A 60 0.46 9.54 7.74
N TYR A 61 -0.28 10.65 7.79
CA TYR A 61 -1.17 11.09 6.71
C TYR A 61 -0.47 11.65 5.47
N ALA A 62 0.87 11.71 5.47
CA ALA A 62 1.68 11.95 4.26
C ALA A 62 2.51 10.72 3.85
N HIS A 63 2.36 9.61 4.57
CA HIS A 63 3.15 8.41 4.33
C HIS A 63 2.49 7.53 3.26
N TRP A 64 3.26 7.07 2.27
CA TRP A 64 2.79 6.31 1.10
C TRP A 64 1.82 5.17 1.44
N LYS A 65 2.06 4.48 2.56
CA LYS A 65 1.25 3.33 3.01
C LYS A 65 -0.13 3.74 3.52
N VAL A 66 -0.22 4.84 4.27
CA VAL A 66 -1.51 5.34 4.79
C VAL A 66 -2.27 6.06 3.69
N VAL A 67 -1.58 6.88 2.89
CA VAL A 67 -2.19 7.57 1.76
C VAL A 67 -2.77 6.56 0.77
N GLY A 68 -1.98 5.57 0.35
CA GLY A 68 -2.47 4.53 -0.56
C GLY A 68 -3.59 3.68 0.03
N TRP A 69 -3.60 3.48 1.35
CA TRP A 69 -4.75 2.84 2.01
C TRP A 69 -6.00 3.72 1.94
N ILE A 70 -5.92 5.02 2.20
CA ILE A 70 -7.07 5.94 2.12
C ILE A 70 -7.57 6.08 0.69
N GLU A 71 -6.68 6.22 -0.29
CA GLU A 71 -7.05 6.24 -1.72
C GLU A 71 -7.74 4.94 -2.14
N ALA A 72 -7.26 3.78 -1.70
CA ALA A 72 -7.95 2.52 -1.98
C ALA A 72 -9.35 2.44 -1.31
N VAL A 73 -9.55 3.10 -0.15
CA VAL A 73 -10.91 3.25 0.44
C VAL A 73 -11.78 4.14 -0.45
N ASN A 74 -11.22 5.23 -0.98
CA ASN A 74 -11.90 6.12 -1.91
C ASN A 74 -12.32 5.39 -3.19
N ASP A 75 -11.40 4.61 -3.78
CA ASP A 75 -11.67 3.76 -4.94
C ASP A 75 -12.80 2.76 -4.65
N LEU A 76 -12.78 2.11 -3.47
CA LEU A 76 -13.84 1.19 -3.08
C LEU A 76 -15.20 1.90 -2.98
N VAL A 77 -15.26 3.10 -2.39
CA VAL A 77 -16.51 3.88 -2.32
C VAL A 77 -17.02 4.21 -3.72
N TYR A 78 -16.13 4.61 -4.64
CA TYR A 78 -16.47 4.84 -6.04
C TYR A 78 -17.03 3.56 -6.71
N PHE A 79 -16.40 2.40 -6.54
CA PHE A 79 -16.90 1.15 -7.13
C PHE A 79 -18.21 0.65 -6.48
N ILE A 80 -18.41 0.89 -5.19
CA ILE A 80 -19.69 0.63 -4.52
C ILE A 80 -20.79 1.53 -5.10
N ASP A 81 -20.49 2.78 -5.42
CA ASP A 81 -21.44 3.68 -6.06
C ASP A 81 -21.81 3.20 -7.47
N LEU A 82 -20.82 2.83 -8.29
CA LEU A 82 -21.05 2.21 -9.59
C LEU A 82 -21.89 0.92 -9.50
N LEU A 83 -21.71 0.14 -8.44
CA LEU A 83 -22.49 -1.08 -8.22
C LEU A 83 -23.96 -0.78 -7.94
N LYS A 84 -24.27 0.36 -7.32
CA LYS A 84 -25.66 0.82 -7.19
C LYS A 84 -26.19 1.34 -8.53
N GLN A 85 -25.39 2.11 -9.25
CA GLN A 85 -25.79 2.68 -10.55
C GLN A 85 -26.12 1.59 -11.58
N ILE A 86 -25.30 0.53 -11.68
CA ILE A 86 -25.50 -0.54 -12.66
C ILE A 86 -26.83 -1.30 -12.45
N GLN A 87 -27.35 -1.33 -11.21
CA GLN A 87 -28.63 -1.98 -10.89
C GLN A 87 -29.84 -1.19 -11.42
N GLU A 88 -29.68 0.13 -11.59
CA GLU A 88 -30.71 1.04 -12.07
C GLU A 88 -30.54 1.38 -13.57
N GLU A 89 -29.43 0.94 -14.17
CA GLU A 89 -29.02 1.28 -15.53
C GLU A 89 -29.92 0.63 -16.59
N ARG A 90 -30.36 1.45 -17.55
CA ARG A 90 -31.21 1.03 -18.68
C ARG A 90 -30.39 0.59 -19.89
N SER A 91 -29.14 1.05 -19.99
CA SER A 91 -28.23 0.76 -21.08
C SER A 91 -26.90 0.16 -20.57
N PRO A 92 -26.88 -1.13 -20.19
CA PRO A 92 -25.68 -1.77 -19.66
C PRO A 92 -24.46 -1.72 -20.60
N ARG A 93 -24.70 -1.63 -21.92
CA ARG A 93 -23.62 -1.52 -22.92
C ARG A 93 -22.94 -0.17 -22.91
N GLU A 94 -23.70 0.92 -22.80
CA GLU A 94 -23.13 2.27 -22.74
C GLU A 94 -22.40 2.48 -21.42
N PHE A 95 -23.00 2.05 -20.31
CA PHE A 95 -22.34 2.06 -19.00
C PHE A 95 -21.00 1.31 -19.02
N ALA A 96 -20.98 0.10 -19.58
CA ALA A 96 -19.73 -0.67 -19.69
C ALA A 96 -18.68 0.00 -20.58
N ALA A 97 -19.08 0.73 -21.62
CA ALA A 97 -18.16 1.47 -22.48
C ALA A 97 -17.59 2.71 -21.79
N GLN A 98 -18.42 3.45 -21.04
CA GLN A 98 -17.99 4.59 -20.25
C GLN A 98 -17.05 4.17 -19.12
N LEU A 99 -17.42 3.15 -18.35
CA LEU A 99 -16.57 2.62 -17.29
C LEU A 99 -15.24 2.08 -17.82
N PHE A 100 -15.24 1.43 -18.98
CA PHE A 100 -14.01 0.98 -19.63
C PHE A 100 -13.08 2.17 -19.95
N ALA A 101 -13.61 3.21 -20.61
CA ALA A 101 -12.83 4.39 -20.95
C ALA A 101 -12.33 5.14 -19.70
N GLU A 102 -13.15 5.25 -18.65
CA GLU A 102 -12.74 5.86 -17.39
C GLU A 102 -11.64 5.05 -16.68
N CYS A 103 -11.72 3.72 -16.72
CA CYS A 103 -10.67 2.85 -16.17
C CYS A 103 -9.35 2.98 -16.94
N GLU A 104 -9.40 3.11 -18.27
CA GLU A 104 -8.21 3.37 -19.09
C GLU A 104 -7.56 4.73 -18.78
N GLU A 105 -8.35 5.74 -18.44
CA GLU A 105 -7.84 7.10 -18.17
C GLU A 105 -7.38 7.29 -16.72
N LYS A 106 -8.17 6.83 -15.74
CA LYS A 106 -7.98 7.16 -14.32
C LYS A 106 -7.34 6.05 -13.50
N PHE A 107 -7.52 4.80 -13.89
CA PHE A 107 -7.09 3.63 -13.12
C PHE A 107 -6.01 2.81 -13.83
N PHE A 108 -5.32 3.39 -14.82
CA PHE A 108 -4.28 2.71 -15.59
C PHE A 108 -3.10 2.18 -14.75
N GLU A 109 -2.89 2.75 -13.55
CA GLU A 109 -1.87 2.30 -12.60
C GLU A 109 -2.30 1.11 -11.74
N ASN A 110 -3.58 0.75 -11.75
CA ASN A 110 -4.19 -0.29 -10.92
C ASN A 110 -4.59 -1.51 -11.75
N SER A 111 -4.69 -2.68 -11.10
CA SER A 111 -5.21 -3.90 -11.74
C SER A 111 -6.72 -3.87 -12.06
N TYR A 112 -7.44 -2.79 -11.70
CA TYR A 112 -8.91 -2.74 -11.75
C TYR A 112 -9.46 -2.94 -13.16
N LEU A 113 -8.77 -2.40 -14.18
CA LEU A 113 -9.18 -2.55 -15.58
C LEU A 113 -9.18 -4.04 -15.99
N ASP A 114 -8.14 -4.79 -15.60
CA ASP A 114 -8.03 -6.22 -15.91
C ASP A 114 -9.08 -7.05 -15.15
N ASP A 115 -9.42 -6.67 -13.92
CA ASP A 115 -10.46 -7.32 -13.14
C ASP A 115 -11.86 -7.11 -13.75
N LEU A 116 -12.16 -5.88 -14.18
CA LEU A 116 -13.46 -5.51 -14.74
C LEU A 116 -13.62 -5.92 -16.21
N PHE A 117 -12.53 -5.92 -16.97
CA PHE A 117 -12.51 -6.14 -18.43
C PHE A 117 -11.36 -7.06 -18.86
N PRO A 118 -11.36 -8.34 -18.43
CA PRO A 118 -10.22 -9.27 -18.60
C PRO A 118 -9.86 -9.63 -20.05
N ARG A 119 -10.65 -9.17 -21.02
CA ARG A 119 -10.40 -9.36 -22.46
C ARG A 119 -9.90 -8.08 -23.14
N GLY A 120 -9.65 -7.01 -22.38
CA GLY A 120 -9.23 -5.70 -22.90
C GLY A 120 -10.28 -5.03 -23.79
N LEU A 121 -11.58 -5.29 -23.53
CA LEU A 121 -12.68 -4.75 -24.32
C LEU A 121 -13.86 -4.42 -23.40
N SER A 122 -14.61 -3.36 -23.71
CA SER A 122 -15.85 -3.00 -23.01
C SER A 122 -16.87 -4.14 -23.07
N GLN A 123 -17.21 -4.72 -21.91
CA GLN A 123 -18.08 -5.90 -21.82
C GLN A 123 -19.13 -5.76 -20.74
N ALA A 124 -20.38 -5.49 -21.15
CA ALA A 124 -21.51 -5.40 -20.24
C ALA A 124 -21.88 -6.75 -19.59
N SER A 125 -21.74 -7.85 -20.34
CA SER A 125 -22.12 -9.18 -19.83
C SER A 125 -21.27 -9.56 -18.62
N GLY A 126 -21.92 -9.83 -17.50
CA GLY A 126 -21.28 -10.19 -16.24
C GLY A 126 -20.51 -9.06 -15.55
N LEU A 127 -20.67 -7.80 -15.99
CA LEU A 127 -19.96 -6.65 -15.41
C LEU A 127 -20.32 -6.45 -13.94
N GLU A 128 -21.61 -6.50 -13.58
CA GLU A 128 -22.06 -6.38 -12.19
C GLU A 128 -21.40 -7.42 -11.28
N ARG A 129 -21.26 -8.67 -11.76
CA ARG A 129 -20.58 -9.72 -11.01
C ARG A 129 -19.11 -9.40 -10.79
N ARG A 130 -18.40 -8.97 -11.85
CA ARG A 130 -16.96 -8.62 -11.74
C ARG A 130 -16.75 -7.40 -10.86
N LEU A 131 -17.67 -6.43 -10.89
CA LEU A 131 -17.64 -5.27 -10.01
C LEU A 131 -17.86 -5.66 -8.54
N ASN A 132 -18.80 -6.56 -8.25
CA ASN A 132 -18.95 -7.14 -6.91
C ASN A 132 -17.68 -7.87 -6.45
N GLU A 133 -17.09 -8.69 -7.33
CA GLU A 133 -15.85 -9.42 -7.04
C GLU A 133 -14.67 -8.45 -6.76
N LEU A 134 -14.57 -7.35 -7.51
CA LEU A 134 -13.60 -6.29 -7.26
C LEU A 134 -13.82 -5.61 -5.91
N CYS A 135 -15.06 -5.21 -5.59
CA CYS A 135 -15.38 -4.61 -4.29
C CYS A 135 -15.04 -5.54 -3.12
N ALA A 136 -15.32 -6.85 -3.26
CA ALA A 136 -14.97 -7.85 -2.25
C ALA A 136 -13.45 -8.01 -2.09
N ARG A 137 -12.70 -8.04 -3.19
CA ARG A 137 -11.23 -8.08 -3.19
C ARG A 137 -10.66 -6.84 -2.49
N LEU A 138 -11.12 -5.65 -2.88
CA LEU A 138 -10.68 -4.38 -2.28
C LEU A 138 -11.00 -4.31 -0.79
N ALA A 139 -12.21 -4.71 -0.37
CA ALA A 139 -12.58 -4.76 1.04
C ALA A 139 -11.66 -5.67 1.87
N GLN A 140 -11.29 -6.83 1.31
CA GLN A 140 -10.33 -7.75 1.93
C GLN A 140 -8.94 -7.12 2.05
N GLU A 141 -8.41 -6.56 0.96
CA GLU A 141 -7.07 -5.95 0.92
C GLU A 141 -6.96 -4.73 1.85
N LEU A 142 -7.97 -3.87 1.86
CA LEU A 142 -8.07 -2.71 2.74
C LEU A 142 -8.10 -3.13 4.20
N THR A 143 -8.89 -4.16 4.52
CA THR A 143 -8.94 -4.69 5.88
C THR A 143 -7.58 -5.24 6.28
N GLN A 144 -6.97 -6.09 5.44
CA GLN A 144 -5.63 -6.64 5.69
C GLN A 144 -4.56 -5.55 5.91
N GLU A 145 -4.50 -4.54 5.03
CA GLU A 145 -3.51 -3.46 5.12
C GLU A 145 -3.70 -2.68 6.44
N SER A 146 -4.95 -2.36 6.79
CA SER A 146 -5.31 -1.64 8.03
C SER A 146 -4.90 -2.35 9.32
N LEU A 147 -4.79 -3.69 9.32
CA LEU A 147 -4.34 -4.45 10.49
C LEU A 147 -2.85 -4.25 10.79
N CYS A 148 -2.08 -3.87 9.78
CA CYS A 148 -0.62 -3.81 9.85
C CYS A 148 -0.07 -2.38 9.91
N LEU A 149 -0.93 -1.35 9.79
CA LEU A 149 -0.52 0.06 9.83
C LEU A 149 -0.03 0.50 11.22
N VAL A 150 -0.72 0.09 12.30
CA VAL A 150 -0.33 0.37 13.68
C VAL A 150 -0.21 -0.95 14.45
N PRO A 151 1.01 -1.45 14.70
CA PRO A 151 1.23 -2.74 15.36
C PRO A 151 0.49 -2.85 16.70
N GLY A 152 -0.28 -3.93 16.87
CA GLY A 152 -1.03 -4.22 18.10
C GLY A 152 -2.36 -3.47 18.26
N LEU A 153 -2.66 -2.50 17.39
CA LEU A 153 -3.94 -1.78 17.41
C LEU A 153 -5.16 -2.71 17.20
N PRO A 154 -5.14 -3.72 16.31
CA PRO A 154 -6.25 -4.66 16.19
C PRO A 154 -6.61 -5.39 17.50
N MET A 155 -5.60 -5.73 18.31
CA MET A 155 -5.82 -6.39 19.61
C MET A 155 -6.46 -5.43 20.61
N LEU A 156 -6.03 -4.16 20.63
CA LEU A 156 -6.65 -3.11 21.44
C LEU A 156 -8.09 -2.83 21.02
N TRP A 157 -8.37 -2.86 19.72
CA TRP A 157 -9.73 -2.78 19.21
C TRP A 157 -10.59 -3.92 19.74
N CYS A 158 -10.14 -5.17 19.61
CA CYS A 158 -10.87 -6.32 20.15
C CYS A 158 -11.08 -6.23 21.66
N ALA A 159 -10.06 -5.80 22.42
CA ALA A 159 -10.16 -5.60 23.86
C ALA A 159 -11.18 -4.51 24.23
N SER A 160 -11.11 -3.34 23.61
CA SER A 160 -12.00 -2.20 23.91
C SER A 160 -13.46 -2.46 23.55
N ARG A 161 -13.71 -3.24 22.48
CA ARG A 161 -15.04 -3.63 22.02
C ARG A 161 -15.55 -4.95 22.59
N LYS A 162 -14.77 -5.60 23.48
CA LYS A 162 -15.07 -6.93 24.05
C LYS A 162 -15.34 -7.99 22.98
N ILE A 163 -14.64 -7.91 21.85
CA ILE A 163 -14.71 -8.89 20.76
C ILE A 163 -13.78 -10.05 21.16
N PRO A 164 -14.30 -11.27 21.35
CA PRO A 164 -13.49 -12.41 21.82
C PRO A 164 -12.47 -12.88 20.77
N SER A 165 -12.87 -12.87 19.50
CA SER A 165 -12.03 -13.15 18.34
C SER A 165 -12.59 -12.40 17.14
N TRP A 166 -11.71 -11.84 16.32
CA TRP A 166 -12.02 -11.26 15.02
C TRP A 166 -11.17 -11.96 13.97
N ASP A 167 -11.84 -12.63 13.04
CA ASP A 167 -11.21 -13.41 11.99
C ASP A 167 -11.25 -12.59 10.70
N VAL A 168 -10.08 -12.36 10.11
CA VAL A 168 -9.93 -11.59 8.86
C VAL A 168 -9.22 -12.46 7.84
N GLU A 169 -9.87 -12.68 6.70
CA GLU A 169 -9.23 -13.36 5.57
C GLU A 169 -8.16 -12.47 4.95
N ILE A 170 -7.00 -13.05 4.66
CA ILE A 170 -5.85 -12.32 4.12
C ILE A 170 -5.15 -13.11 3.01
N GLN A 171 -4.41 -12.39 2.18
CA GLN A 171 -3.59 -12.92 1.10
C GLN A 171 -2.10 -12.59 1.34
N LEU A 172 -1.29 -13.62 1.57
CA LEU A 172 0.18 -13.52 1.79
C LEU A 172 1.00 -14.06 0.60
N GLY A 173 0.43 -13.93 -0.60
CA GLY A 173 1.14 -14.13 -1.87
C GLY A 173 2.18 -13.04 -2.14
N HIS A 174 2.75 -13.04 -3.35
CA HIS A 174 3.53 -11.90 -3.81
C HIS A 174 2.60 -10.72 -4.10
N ASN A 175 2.95 -9.52 -3.66
CA ASN A 175 2.28 -8.29 -4.06
C ASN A 175 3.29 -7.39 -4.77
N VAL A 176 3.08 -7.17 -6.07
CA VAL A 176 4.02 -6.42 -6.91
C VAL A 176 3.86 -4.91 -6.73
N GLU A 177 2.62 -4.43 -6.59
CA GLU A 177 2.28 -3.00 -6.43
C GLU A 177 2.87 -2.42 -5.14
N ARG A 178 2.87 -3.21 -4.05
CA ARG A 178 3.48 -2.83 -2.76
C ARG A 178 4.91 -3.36 -2.57
N ALA A 179 5.42 -4.11 -3.54
CA ALA A 179 6.71 -4.82 -3.46
C ALA A 179 6.87 -5.64 -2.16
N GLU A 180 5.87 -6.45 -1.83
CA GLU A 180 5.87 -7.32 -0.65
C GLU A 180 6.22 -8.78 -1.02
N GLN A 181 7.12 -9.38 -0.23
CA GLN A 181 7.54 -10.76 -0.44
C GLN A 181 6.50 -11.74 0.09
N SER A 182 6.31 -12.87 -0.61
CA SER A 182 5.42 -13.92 -0.13
C SER A 182 5.86 -14.47 1.23
N GLY A 183 4.89 -14.63 2.13
CA GLY A 183 5.16 -15.07 3.50
C GLY A 183 5.91 -14.05 4.35
N SER A 184 5.81 -12.76 4.01
CA SER A 184 6.21 -11.65 4.88
C SER A 184 5.02 -10.76 5.18
N ILE A 185 5.04 -10.09 6.34
CA ILE A 185 4.03 -9.11 6.74
C ILE A 185 4.74 -7.79 7.03
N ALA A 186 4.49 -6.76 6.23
CA ALA A 186 5.02 -5.42 6.46
C ALA A 186 4.25 -4.73 7.59
N ILE A 187 4.94 -4.39 8.67
CA ILE A 187 4.34 -3.82 9.88
C ILE A 187 4.78 -2.38 10.09
N GLY A 188 3.85 -1.55 10.57
CA GLY A 188 4.10 -0.13 10.74
C GLY A 188 4.30 0.58 9.40
N LEU A 189 4.93 1.75 9.48
CA LEU A 189 5.21 2.65 8.37
C LEU A 189 6.68 2.60 7.94
N GLU A 190 7.59 2.34 8.88
CA GLU A 190 9.05 2.36 8.67
C GLU A 190 9.57 1.21 7.80
N GLY A 191 8.73 0.29 7.35
CA GLY A 191 9.14 -0.78 6.45
C GLY A 191 9.79 -1.99 7.13
N ALA A 192 9.56 -2.15 8.44
CA ALA A 192 9.86 -3.38 9.15
C ALA A 192 8.99 -4.53 8.62
N THR A 193 9.51 -5.75 8.63
CA THR A 193 8.77 -6.93 8.15
C THR A 193 8.91 -8.11 9.10
N TYR A 194 7.84 -8.87 9.29
CA TYR A 194 7.92 -10.18 9.94
C TYR A 194 8.01 -11.28 8.90
N GLU A 195 9.01 -12.14 9.06
CA GLU A 195 9.26 -13.24 8.13
C GLU A 195 8.66 -14.55 8.67
N ALA A 196 7.80 -15.17 7.86
CA ALA A 196 7.20 -16.45 8.20
C ALA A 196 8.27 -17.56 8.30
N PRO A 197 8.19 -18.46 9.30
CA PRO A 197 9.09 -19.60 9.37
C PRO A 197 8.90 -20.56 8.18
N PRO A 198 9.89 -21.43 7.86
CA PRO A 198 9.83 -22.31 6.68
C PRO A 198 8.63 -23.25 6.63
N SER A 199 8.09 -23.67 7.78
CA SER A 199 6.85 -24.45 7.86
C SER A 199 5.65 -23.66 7.36
N VAL A 200 5.50 -22.41 7.79
CA VAL A 200 4.43 -21.51 7.38
C VAL A 200 4.57 -21.13 5.91
N LYS A 201 5.77 -20.80 5.42
CA LYS A 201 5.99 -20.51 3.98
C LYS A 201 5.56 -21.69 3.10
N ARG A 202 5.85 -22.93 3.51
CA ARG A 202 5.37 -24.14 2.82
C ARG A 202 3.86 -24.31 2.87
N ALA A 203 3.21 -23.97 4.00
CA ALA A 203 1.76 -24.00 4.12
C ALA A 203 1.10 -22.95 3.22
N LEU A 204 1.60 -21.71 3.22
CA LEU A 204 1.15 -20.63 2.35
C LEU A 204 1.29 -21.00 0.87
N LYS A 205 2.41 -21.61 0.47
CA LYS A 205 2.58 -22.07 -0.91
C LYS A 205 1.51 -23.10 -1.31
N LYS A 206 1.08 -23.97 -0.39
CA LYS A 206 0.02 -24.97 -0.66
C LYS A 206 -1.38 -24.35 -0.69
N SER A 207 -1.61 -23.25 0.01
CA SER A 207 -2.88 -22.52 0.02
C SER A 207 -2.91 -21.36 -0.97
N SER A 208 -1.95 -21.27 -1.91
CA SER A 208 -1.83 -20.15 -2.85
C SER A 208 -1.81 -18.78 -2.16
N GLY A 209 -1.18 -18.73 -0.98
CA GLY A 209 -1.06 -17.54 -0.14
C GLY A 209 -2.26 -17.26 0.78
N GLN A 210 -3.40 -17.94 0.59
CA GLN A 210 -4.61 -17.72 1.37
C GLN A 210 -4.40 -18.11 2.83
N ALA A 211 -4.81 -17.23 3.74
CA ALA A 211 -4.78 -17.44 5.18
C ALA A 211 -5.87 -16.60 5.88
N ALA A 212 -5.98 -16.72 7.19
CA ALA A 212 -6.77 -15.82 8.02
C ALA A 212 -5.96 -15.33 9.21
N MET A 213 -6.04 -14.04 9.53
CA MET A 213 -5.55 -13.49 10.78
C MET A 213 -6.63 -13.65 11.84
N LEU A 214 -6.27 -14.31 12.94
CA LEU A 214 -7.11 -14.46 14.11
C LEU A 214 -6.64 -13.43 15.13
N ILE A 215 -7.49 -12.43 15.38
CA ILE A 215 -7.19 -11.30 16.25
C ILE A 215 -8.01 -11.46 17.53
N GLN A 216 -7.31 -11.58 18.65
CA GLN A 216 -7.89 -11.67 19.97
C GLN A 216 -7.41 -10.49 20.82
N PRO A 217 -8.06 -10.17 21.95
CA PRO A 217 -7.65 -9.05 22.80
C PRO A 217 -6.18 -9.04 23.25
N ARG A 218 -5.51 -10.20 23.25
CA ARG A 218 -4.11 -10.35 23.69
C ARG A 218 -3.23 -11.17 22.75
N ALA A 219 -3.76 -11.62 21.62
CA ALA A 219 -3.02 -12.49 20.71
C ALA A 219 -3.41 -12.22 19.27
N LEU A 220 -2.42 -12.34 18.39
CA LEU A 220 -2.58 -12.35 16.96
C LEU A 220 -1.99 -13.65 16.44
N ALA A 221 -2.74 -14.39 15.64
CA ALA A 221 -2.29 -15.64 15.05
C ALA A 221 -2.65 -15.71 13.58
N LEU A 222 -1.90 -16.53 12.85
CA LEU A 222 -2.16 -16.84 11.45
C LEU A 222 -2.73 -18.26 11.35
N LYS A 223 -3.89 -18.39 10.71
CA LYS A 223 -4.54 -19.65 10.40
C LYS A 223 -4.40 -19.99 8.92
N ILE A 224 -3.88 -21.17 8.61
CA ILE A 224 -3.77 -21.72 7.25
C ILE A 224 -4.39 -23.11 7.26
N GLY A 225 -5.58 -23.24 6.66
CA GLY A 225 -6.40 -24.43 6.77
C GLY A 225 -6.70 -24.77 8.24
N ARG A 226 -6.17 -25.90 8.72
CA ARG A 226 -6.31 -26.35 10.13
C ARG A 226 -5.15 -25.92 11.05
N THR A 227 -4.08 -25.37 10.49
CA THR A 227 -2.89 -24.99 11.26
C THR A 227 -3.05 -23.57 11.76
N VAL A 228 -2.84 -23.34 13.06
CA VAL A 228 -2.79 -22.00 13.65
C VAL A 228 -1.37 -21.77 14.19
N THR A 229 -0.75 -20.68 13.78
CA THR A 229 0.60 -20.29 14.21
C THR A 229 0.54 -18.92 14.85
N PRO A 230 1.04 -18.73 16.08
CA PRO A 230 1.06 -17.40 16.72
C PRO A 230 1.95 -16.43 15.93
N LEU A 231 1.47 -15.20 15.77
CA LEU A 231 2.20 -14.08 15.18
C LEU A 231 2.78 -13.20 16.28
N CYS A 232 1.93 -12.72 17.20
CA CYS A 232 2.36 -12.00 18.38
C CYS A 232 1.37 -12.11 19.54
N GLU A 233 1.89 -11.92 20.75
CA GLU A 233 1.12 -11.84 21.98
C GLU A 233 1.37 -10.50 22.65
N ARG A 234 0.32 -9.94 23.27
CA ARG A 234 0.42 -8.69 24.03
C ARG A 234 0.63 -9.00 25.51
N LYS A 235 1.76 -8.53 26.05
CA LYS A 235 2.08 -8.58 27.49
C LYS A 235 2.18 -7.15 28.04
N GLY A 236 1.10 -6.69 28.68
CA GLY A 236 0.98 -5.29 29.07
C GLY A 236 0.93 -4.40 27.84
N ASP A 237 1.92 -3.52 27.68
CA ASP A 237 2.06 -2.64 26.52
C ASP A 237 3.08 -3.14 25.48
N LEU A 238 3.75 -4.26 25.77
CA LEU A 238 4.72 -4.87 24.87
C LEU A 238 4.06 -5.90 23.96
N LEU A 239 4.53 -5.95 22.71
CA LEU A 239 4.21 -7.00 21.75
C LEU A 239 5.38 -7.97 21.67
N GLU A 240 5.14 -9.22 22.04
CA GLU A 240 6.09 -10.31 21.83
C GLU A 240 5.74 -11.03 20.54
N TRP A 241 6.63 -10.94 19.56
CA TRP A 241 6.44 -11.55 18.25
C TRP A 241 7.06 -12.94 18.19
N GLY A 242 6.32 -13.88 17.62
CA GLY A 242 6.78 -15.27 17.41
C GLY A 242 7.55 -15.45 16.10
N TRP A 243 7.41 -14.53 15.14
CA TRP A 243 8.12 -14.54 13.87
C TRP A 243 9.37 -13.67 13.93
N MET A 244 10.32 -13.95 13.03
CA MET A 244 11.56 -13.17 12.96
C MET A 244 11.26 -11.76 12.44
N LEU A 245 11.54 -10.75 13.27
CA LEU A 245 11.53 -9.35 12.86
C LEU A 245 12.74 -9.06 11.99
N ARG A 246 12.50 -8.53 10.79
CA ARG A 246 13.50 -7.88 9.96
C ARG A 246 13.33 -6.37 10.11
N PRO A 247 14.35 -5.65 10.62
CA PRO A 247 14.26 -4.21 10.73
C PRO A 247 14.19 -3.56 9.35
N PRO A 248 13.74 -2.30 9.27
CA PRO A 248 13.87 -1.49 8.06
C PRO A 248 15.30 -1.50 7.53
N VAL A 249 15.44 -1.59 6.20
CA VAL A 249 16.72 -1.38 5.54
C VAL A 249 16.80 0.10 5.19
N VAL A 250 17.74 0.83 5.78
CA VAL A 250 17.90 2.28 5.58
C VAL A 250 19.00 2.54 4.55
N ALA A 251 18.71 3.36 3.54
CA ALA A 251 19.72 3.85 2.60
C ALA A 251 20.36 5.16 3.06
N ALA A 252 19.58 6.05 3.70
CA ALA A 252 20.06 7.33 4.18
C ALA A 252 19.25 7.81 5.40
N GLU A 253 19.96 8.42 6.36
CA GLU A 253 19.34 9.17 7.45
C GLU A 253 19.15 10.63 7.01
N THR A 254 18.00 11.21 7.33
CA THR A 254 17.70 12.61 7.01
C THR A 254 17.25 13.37 8.26
N CYS A 255 17.10 14.69 8.15
CA CYS A 255 16.63 15.52 9.27
C CYS A 255 15.16 15.25 9.65
N SER A 256 14.36 14.67 8.75
CA SER A 256 12.92 14.44 8.94
C SER A 256 12.59 12.96 9.15
N VAL A 257 12.99 12.09 8.22
CA VAL A 257 12.69 10.64 8.24
C VAL A 257 13.79 9.83 7.56
N ALA A 258 14.08 8.63 8.05
CA ALA A 258 14.99 7.70 7.37
C ALA A 258 14.41 7.25 6.01
N VAL A 259 15.25 7.23 4.98
CA VAL A 259 14.86 6.76 3.64
C VAL A 259 15.10 5.26 3.58
N THR A 260 14.03 4.51 3.36
CA THR A 260 14.07 3.05 3.44
C THR A 260 14.14 2.40 2.08
N VAL A 261 14.74 1.22 2.02
CA VAL A 261 14.82 0.40 0.81
C VAL A 261 13.96 -0.84 1.01
N GLY A 262 13.02 -1.05 0.09
CA GLY A 262 12.20 -2.25 0.07
C GLY A 262 12.86 -3.41 -0.66
N PRO A 263 12.15 -4.55 -0.73
CA PRO A 263 12.49 -5.67 -1.60
C PRO A 263 12.67 -5.24 -3.06
N THR A 264 13.48 -5.97 -3.82
CA THR A 264 13.66 -5.73 -5.25
C THR A 264 12.50 -6.32 -6.05
N LEU A 265 11.87 -5.51 -6.90
CA LEU A 265 10.91 -5.97 -7.89
C LEU A 265 11.64 -6.43 -9.15
N ALA A 266 11.59 -7.73 -9.44
CA ALA A 266 12.29 -8.35 -10.57
C ALA A 266 11.33 -8.67 -11.71
N TYR A 267 11.69 -8.23 -12.91
CA TYR A 267 10.92 -8.44 -14.12
C TYR A 267 11.43 -9.63 -14.92
N GLY A 268 10.51 -10.29 -15.60
CA GLY A 268 10.78 -11.34 -16.57
C GLY A 268 11.31 -10.79 -17.90
N LYS A 269 11.68 -11.70 -18.81
CA LYS A 269 12.14 -11.33 -20.17
C LYS A 269 11.05 -10.69 -21.02
N ASP A 270 9.80 -10.96 -20.69
CA ASP A 270 8.56 -10.41 -21.24
C ASP A 270 8.24 -9.00 -20.73
N ARG A 271 9.10 -8.42 -19.89
CA ARG A 271 8.92 -7.11 -19.25
C ARG A 271 7.69 -7.06 -18.32
N GLN A 272 7.31 -8.20 -17.77
CA GLN A 272 6.27 -8.27 -16.75
C GLN A 272 6.89 -8.46 -15.35
N PRO A 273 6.29 -7.88 -14.29
CA PRO A 273 6.67 -8.16 -12.91
C PRO A 273 6.59 -9.67 -12.64
N GLN A 274 7.69 -10.29 -12.21
CA GLN A 274 7.75 -11.74 -12.03
C GLN A 274 7.87 -12.13 -10.55
N SER A 275 8.65 -11.38 -9.78
CA SER A 275 8.90 -11.72 -8.38
C SER A 275 9.36 -10.52 -7.56
N VAL A 276 9.17 -10.64 -6.25
CA VAL A 276 9.68 -9.71 -5.26
C VAL A 276 10.70 -10.45 -4.40
N VAL A 277 11.94 -9.97 -4.38
CA VAL A 277 13.08 -10.66 -3.72
C VAL A 277 13.82 -9.73 -2.77
N ALA A 278 14.66 -10.27 -1.90
CA ALA A 278 15.46 -9.44 -1.00
C ALA A 278 16.45 -8.56 -1.80
N THR A 279 16.52 -7.28 -1.45
CA THR A 279 17.50 -6.36 -2.02
C THR A 279 18.88 -6.67 -1.45
N SER A 280 19.90 -6.72 -2.32
CA SER A 280 21.27 -6.98 -1.87
C SER A 280 21.88 -5.74 -1.20
N ALA A 281 22.77 -5.97 -0.23
CA ALA A 281 23.46 -4.88 0.47
C ALA A 281 24.23 -3.95 -0.48
N HIS A 282 24.76 -4.49 -1.59
CA HIS A 282 25.39 -3.69 -2.63
C HIS A 282 24.44 -2.66 -3.24
N GLN A 283 23.19 -3.04 -3.56
CA GLN A 283 22.23 -2.09 -4.13
C GLN A 283 21.79 -1.04 -3.12
N VAL A 284 21.61 -1.43 -1.85
CA VAL A 284 21.34 -0.47 -0.77
C VAL A 284 22.46 0.56 -0.65
N ALA A 285 23.72 0.09 -0.66
CA ALA A 285 24.89 0.98 -0.57
C ALA A 285 24.97 1.95 -1.76
N ARG A 286 24.63 1.49 -2.97
CA ARG A 286 24.59 2.36 -4.17
C ARG A 286 23.53 3.45 -4.07
N ILE A 287 22.33 3.11 -3.58
CA ILE A 287 21.28 4.11 -3.33
C ILE A 287 21.75 5.14 -2.30
N GLY A 288 22.35 4.69 -1.18
CA GLY A 288 22.92 5.58 -0.16
C GLY A 288 24.05 6.47 -0.70
N GLN A 289 24.88 5.94 -1.60
CA GLN A 289 25.92 6.72 -2.29
C GLN A 289 25.31 7.79 -3.19
N ALA A 290 24.31 7.45 -4.02
CA ALA A 290 23.60 8.42 -4.86
C ALA A 290 22.96 9.52 -4.02
N TRP A 291 22.33 9.16 -2.90
CA TRP A 291 21.78 10.12 -1.93
C TRP A 291 22.85 11.08 -1.39
N THR A 292 24.02 10.55 -1.04
CA THR A 292 25.16 11.35 -0.54
C THR A 292 25.68 12.30 -1.62
N ILE A 293 25.76 11.86 -2.87
CA ILE A 293 26.16 12.71 -4.01
C ILE A 293 25.19 13.88 -4.18
N VAL A 294 23.87 13.64 -4.11
CA VAL A 294 22.87 14.73 -4.17
C VAL A 294 23.08 15.71 -3.01
N LYS A 295 23.32 15.22 -1.79
CA LYS A 295 23.58 16.08 -0.63
C LYS A 295 24.79 16.99 -0.83
N GLU A 296 25.88 16.46 -1.37
CA GLU A 296 27.12 17.20 -1.58
C GLU A 296 27.00 18.19 -2.75
N ALA A 297 26.36 17.80 -3.84
CA ALA A 297 26.23 18.60 -5.05
C ALA A 297 25.09 19.64 -4.97
N TRP A 298 23.98 19.30 -4.31
CA TRP A 298 22.77 20.12 -4.20
C TRP A 298 22.06 19.92 -2.85
N PRO A 299 22.58 20.52 -1.75
CA PRO A 299 22.02 20.34 -0.40
C PRO A 299 20.52 20.65 -0.30
N GLY A 300 20.07 21.76 -0.89
CA GLY A 300 18.65 22.14 -0.90
C GLY A 300 17.76 21.15 -1.65
N GLY A 301 18.27 20.52 -2.72
CA GLY A 301 17.55 19.45 -3.40
C GLY A 301 17.46 18.18 -2.58
N GLN A 302 18.49 17.88 -1.79
CA GLN A 302 18.45 16.76 -0.86
C GLN A 302 17.37 16.96 0.23
N GLU A 303 17.14 18.19 0.68
CA GLU A 303 16.04 18.51 1.61
C GLU A 303 14.66 18.25 0.97
N VAL A 304 14.46 18.66 -0.29
CA VAL A 304 13.24 18.35 -1.06
C VAL A 304 13.09 16.83 -1.25
N LEU A 305 14.19 16.15 -1.56
CA LEU A 305 14.23 14.70 -1.71
C LEU A 305 13.79 13.98 -0.43
N ALA A 306 14.32 14.40 0.71
CA ALA A 306 13.98 13.87 2.04
C ALA A 306 12.53 14.17 2.47
N LEU A 307 11.93 15.24 1.94
CA LEU A 307 10.56 15.62 2.27
C LEU A 307 9.53 14.75 1.54
N LEU A 308 9.82 14.39 0.29
CA LEU A 308 8.86 13.79 -0.62
C LEU A 308 9.12 12.30 -0.91
N THR A 309 10.31 11.78 -0.62
CA THR A 309 10.64 10.35 -0.83
C THR A 309 10.91 9.67 0.50
N SER A 310 10.15 8.62 0.80
CA SER A 310 10.26 7.85 2.05
C SER A 310 10.73 6.41 1.83
N ARG A 311 10.42 5.84 0.66
CA ARG A 311 10.76 4.46 0.35
C ARG A 311 11.15 4.26 -1.11
N ILE A 312 12.25 3.56 -1.33
CA ILE A 312 12.75 3.19 -2.65
C ILE A 312 12.64 1.67 -2.82
N ILE A 313 12.01 1.23 -3.89
CA ILE A 313 11.93 -0.15 -4.34
C ILE A 313 12.92 -0.32 -5.50
N PRO A 314 14.01 -1.07 -5.31
CA PRO A 314 14.90 -1.36 -6.42
C PRO A 314 14.17 -2.19 -7.47
N LEU A 315 14.29 -1.78 -8.72
CA LEU A 315 13.72 -2.44 -9.88
C LEU A 315 14.82 -3.18 -10.64
N LYS A 316 14.58 -4.44 -10.98
CA LYS A 316 15.43 -5.18 -11.91
C LYS A 316 14.64 -5.46 -13.18
N ALA A 317 14.63 -4.49 -14.09
CA ALA A 317 13.86 -4.55 -15.32
C ALA A 317 14.62 -3.92 -16.49
N LYS A 318 14.74 -4.67 -17.60
CA LYS A 318 15.42 -4.14 -18.78
C LYS A 318 14.50 -3.15 -19.52
N GLY A 319 14.96 -1.92 -19.69
CA GLY A 319 14.25 -0.88 -20.44
C GLY A 319 13.18 -0.12 -19.65
N VAL A 320 13.03 -0.39 -18.36
CA VAL A 320 12.30 0.47 -17.43
C VAL A 320 13.33 1.24 -16.61
N VAL A 321 13.16 2.55 -16.52
CA VAL A 321 14.09 3.45 -15.82
C VAL A 321 13.66 3.57 -14.36
N SER A 322 12.51 4.18 -14.15
CA SER A 322 11.89 4.34 -12.84
C SER A 322 10.39 4.63 -13.03
N PHE A 323 9.63 4.49 -11.96
CA PHE A 323 8.24 4.96 -11.89
C PHE A 323 7.80 5.12 -10.42
N SER A 324 6.70 5.82 -10.23
CA SER A 324 6.00 5.95 -8.96
C SER A 324 4.49 5.97 -9.21
N TYR A 325 3.72 5.61 -8.19
CA TYR A 325 2.27 5.62 -8.27
C TYR A 325 1.71 6.91 -7.71
N ARG A 326 0.71 7.50 -8.38
CA ARG A 326 0.06 8.73 -7.89
C ARG A 326 -0.61 8.50 -6.54
N HIS A 327 -1.24 7.34 -6.38
CA HIS A 327 -1.98 6.97 -5.16
C HIS A 327 -1.07 6.52 -4.01
N ARG A 328 0.25 6.41 -4.20
CA ARG A 328 1.22 6.06 -3.13
C ARG A 328 2.41 7.02 -3.13
N PRO A 329 2.19 8.31 -2.78
CA PRO A 329 3.23 9.34 -2.83
C PRO A 329 4.38 9.01 -1.88
N GLY A 330 5.61 9.22 -2.36
CA GLY A 330 6.86 8.93 -1.65
C GLY A 330 7.38 7.50 -1.74
N LEU A 331 6.70 6.63 -2.50
CA LEU A 331 7.19 5.32 -2.93
C LEU A 331 7.75 5.41 -4.37
N SER A 332 9.05 5.16 -4.54
CA SER A 332 9.71 5.22 -5.86
C SER A 332 10.25 3.85 -6.26
N PHE A 333 9.97 3.42 -7.49
CA PHE A 333 10.56 2.23 -8.10
C PHE A 333 11.68 2.67 -9.02
N ILE A 334 12.92 2.27 -8.74
CA ILE A 334 14.11 2.79 -9.46
C ILE A 334 14.97 1.63 -9.93
N ASN A 335 15.38 1.63 -11.20
CA ASN A 335 16.25 0.59 -11.73
C ASN A 335 17.68 0.71 -11.21
N CYS A 336 18.07 -0.20 -10.32
CA CYS A 336 19.41 -0.17 -9.72
C CYS A 336 20.40 -1.16 -10.34
N PHE A 337 20.05 -1.92 -11.38
CA PHE A 337 20.86 -3.07 -11.81
C PHE A 337 21.68 -2.83 -13.08
N ASP A 338 21.13 -2.11 -14.06
CA ASP A 338 21.77 -1.89 -15.37
C ASP A 338 22.08 -0.40 -15.61
N ARG A 339 22.31 0.35 -14.53
CA ARG A 339 22.50 1.81 -14.51
C ARG A 339 23.70 2.17 -13.64
N ASP A 340 24.43 3.22 -13.99
CA ASP A 340 25.58 3.68 -13.21
C ASP A 340 25.16 4.60 -12.03
N ASN A 341 26.11 5.21 -11.34
CA ASN A 341 25.79 6.05 -10.18
C ASN A 341 25.23 7.43 -10.56
N LEU A 342 25.59 7.97 -11.72
CA LEU A 342 25.05 9.23 -12.22
C LEU A 342 23.60 9.02 -12.66
N ASP A 343 23.33 7.91 -13.35
CA ASP A 343 21.98 7.48 -13.69
C ASP A 343 21.09 7.36 -12.43
N LEU A 344 21.60 6.76 -11.36
CA LEU A 344 20.85 6.64 -10.10
C LEU A 344 20.55 7.98 -9.44
N VAL A 345 21.47 8.95 -9.53
CA VAL A 345 21.23 10.30 -9.05
C VAL A 345 20.14 10.99 -9.86
N ASP A 346 20.18 10.86 -11.18
CA ASP A 346 19.16 11.39 -12.08
C ASP A 346 17.78 10.79 -11.78
N ASP A 347 17.69 9.46 -11.67
CA ASP A 347 16.43 8.76 -11.39
C ASP A 347 15.83 9.13 -10.02
N LEU A 348 16.68 9.35 -8.99
CA LEU A 348 16.22 9.82 -7.68
C LEU A 348 15.57 11.21 -7.78
N ILE A 349 16.19 12.13 -8.51
CA ILE A 349 15.67 13.49 -8.70
C ILE A 349 14.41 13.46 -9.58
N HIS A 350 14.40 12.60 -10.60
CA HIS A 350 13.28 12.41 -11.51
C HIS A 350 12.03 11.95 -10.74
N GLU A 351 12.13 10.87 -9.98
CA GLU A 351 10.99 10.35 -9.21
C GLU A 351 10.54 11.31 -8.11
N ASN A 352 11.47 12.04 -7.51
CA ASN A 352 11.10 13.08 -6.54
C ASN A 352 10.30 14.23 -7.18
N SER A 353 10.63 14.57 -8.42
CA SER A 353 9.88 15.55 -9.20
C SER A 353 8.46 15.06 -9.50
N HIS A 354 8.26 13.76 -9.75
CA HIS A 354 6.93 13.17 -9.84
C HIS A 354 6.14 13.31 -8.53
N HIS A 355 6.75 12.99 -7.38
CA HIS A 355 6.09 13.16 -6.08
C HIS A 355 5.70 14.60 -5.81
N HIS A 356 6.54 15.56 -6.20
CA HIS A 356 6.21 16.97 -6.10
C HIS A 356 5.02 17.35 -6.98
N LEU A 357 4.99 16.92 -8.24
CA LEU A 357 3.86 17.18 -9.13
C LEU A 357 2.55 16.56 -8.62
N ASN A 358 2.62 15.33 -8.10
CA ASN A 358 1.46 14.65 -7.51
C ASN A 358 0.93 15.35 -6.25
N LEU A 359 1.74 16.12 -5.55
CA LEU A 359 1.31 16.93 -4.41
C LEU A 359 0.54 18.20 -4.85
N LEU A 360 0.75 18.67 -6.09
CA LEU A 360 0.12 19.86 -6.65
C LEU A 360 -1.17 19.56 -7.43
N LEU A 361 -1.29 18.35 -8.00
CA LEU A 361 -2.35 17.90 -8.90
C LEU A 361 -3.36 17.00 -8.20
#